data_AF-A0A2V9GX32-F1
#
_entry.id   AF-A0A2V9GX32-F1
#
_cell.length_a   1.000
_cell.length_b   1.000
_cell.length_c   1.000
_cell.angle_alpha   90.00
_cell.angle_beta   90.00
_cell.angle_gamma   90.00
#
_symmetry.space_group_name_H-M   'P 1'
#
loop_
_entity.id
_entity.type
_entity.pdbx_description
1 polymer ?
#
loop_
_entity_poly.entity_id
_entity_poly.type
_entity_poly.pdbx_seq_one_letter_code
_entity_poly.pdbx_strand_id
1 'polypeptide(L)'
;MVGTLAMAFGFFVVNAFAAGPGTVTMTVTAVGKKETSPPLVTKDDVQLFLNKERTQVADWKHGERLYLAVLIDDSLDSGIANQWSDLKAFFAGQPDTTYISLAYARNGTAMLAQDFTNDHELAA
;
A
#
# COMPACT_ATOMS: atom_id res chain seq x y z
N MET A 1 -47.72 -26.95 -25.05
CA MET A 1 -47.15 -26.92 -23.69
C MET A 1 -45.86 -26.11 -23.78
N VAL A 2 -45.97 -24.80 -23.57
CA VAL A 2 -44.85 -23.85 -23.71
C VAL A 2 -44.32 -23.59 -22.30
N GLY A 3 -43.10 -24.03 -22.02
CA GLY A 3 -42.44 -23.83 -20.73
C GLY A 3 -41.56 -22.58 -20.80
N THR A 4 -41.97 -21.51 -20.13
CA THR A 4 -41.17 -20.30 -19.97
C THR A 4 -40.08 -20.55 -18.94
N LEU A 5 -38.81 -20.47 -19.34
CA LEU A 5 -37.66 -20.50 -18.43
C LEU A 5 -37.37 -19.06 -17.99
N ALA A 6 -37.69 -18.73 -16.74
CA ALA A 6 -37.29 -17.47 -16.12
C ALA A 6 -35.83 -17.59 -15.65
N MET A 7 -34.93 -16.84 -16.28
CA MET A 7 -33.54 -16.72 -15.84
C MET A 7 -33.44 -15.51 -14.92
N ALA A 8 -33.27 -15.77 -13.62
CA ALA A 8 -33.06 -14.71 -12.63
C ALA A 8 -31.58 -14.29 -12.65
N PHE A 9 -31.31 -13.06 -13.10
CA PHE A 9 -30.01 -12.43 -12.89
C PHE A 9 -29.96 -11.88 -11.45
N GLY A 10 -29.20 -12.54 -10.59
CA GLY A 10 -28.84 -12.01 -9.28
C GLY A 10 -27.78 -10.93 -9.42
N PHE A 11 -28.09 -9.70 -9.03
CA PHE A 11 -27.09 -8.67 -8.79
C PHE A 11 -26.29 -9.06 -7.54
N PHE A 12 -25.03 -9.46 -7.71
CA PHE A 12 -24.10 -9.57 -6.59
C PHE A 12 -23.62 -8.16 -6.23
N VAL A 13 -24.17 -7.61 -5.16
CA VAL A 13 -23.57 -6.44 -4.51
C VAL A 13 -22.32 -6.94 -3.79
N VAL A 14 -21.15 -6.60 -4.32
CA VAL A 14 -19.88 -6.80 -3.62
C VAL A 14 -19.88 -5.81 -2.47
N ASN A 15 -20.24 -6.26 -1.26
CA ASN A 15 -20.05 -5.45 -0.07
C ASN A 15 -18.54 -5.29 0.13
N ALA A 16 -17.99 -4.14 -0.26
CA ALA A 16 -16.73 -3.69 0.28
C ALA A 16 -16.94 -3.58 1.79
N PHE A 17 -16.28 -4.45 2.56
CA PHE A 17 -16.28 -4.33 4.00
C PHE A 17 -15.63 -2.99 4.35
N ALA A 18 -16.44 -2.02 4.76
CA ALA A 18 -15.92 -0.89 5.50
C ALA A 18 -15.23 -1.48 6.74
N ALA A 19 -13.94 -1.24 6.89
CA ALA A 19 -13.21 -1.58 8.10
C ALA A 19 -14.01 -1.01 9.29
N GLY A 20 -14.41 -1.86 10.24
CA GLY A 20 -15.17 -1.46 11.42
C GLY A 20 -14.39 -0.42 12.26
N PRO A 21 -15.00 0.17 13.31
CA PRO A 21 -14.31 1.10 14.19
C PRO A 21 -13.10 0.40 14.82
N GLY A 22 -11.93 0.68 14.25
CA GLY A 22 -10.69 0.00 14.54
C GLY A 22 -9.57 1.00 14.66
N THR A 23 -8.56 0.65 15.45
CA THR A 23 -7.34 1.46 15.57
C THR A 23 -6.65 1.51 14.21
N VAL A 24 -6.57 2.72 13.63
CA VAL A 24 -5.81 2.95 12.39
C VAL A 24 -4.38 3.29 12.78
N THR A 25 -3.42 2.52 12.26
CA THR A 25 -1.99 2.82 12.39
C THR A 25 -1.49 3.41 11.08
N MET A 26 -0.75 4.51 11.16
CA MET A 26 -0.14 5.16 10.01
C MET A 26 1.36 5.30 10.24
N THR A 27 2.15 5.06 9.20
CA THR A 27 3.60 5.30 9.23
C THR A 27 3.87 6.71 8.72
N VAL A 28 4.69 7.46 9.47
CA VAL A 28 5.16 8.79 9.09
C VAL A 28 6.66 8.69 8.83
N THR A 29 7.09 9.03 7.62
CA THR A 29 8.50 9.02 7.21
C THR A 29 8.96 10.45 6.96
N ALA A 30 9.99 10.90 7.68
CA ALA A 30 10.67 12.14 7.34
C ALA A 30 11.72 11.89 6.25
N VAL A 31 11.84 12.83 5.33
CA VAL A 31 12.86 12.82 4.28
C VAL A 31 13.74 14.04 4.47
N GLY A 32 15.05 13.81 4.52
CA GLY A 32 16.05 14.89 4.59
C GLY A 32 16.09 15.70 3.29
N LYS A 33 16.56 16.94 3.37
CA LYS A 33 16.81 17.72 2.15
C LYS A 33 18.19 17.35 1.62
N LYS A 34 18.28 16.86 0.39
CA LYS A 34 19.53 16.31 -0.19
C LYS A 34 20.04 15.14 0.66
N GLU A 35 21.36 14.97 0.72
CA GLU A 35 22.08 13.93 1.49
C GLU A 35 22.14 14.21 3.01
N THR A 36 21.22 14.99 3.58
CA THR A 36 21.19 15.20 5.04
C THR A 36 20.34 14.15 5.71
N SER A 37 20.74 13.73 6.92
CA SER A 37 19.90 12.86 7.73
C SER A 37 18.51 13.48 7.95
N PRO A 38 17.42 12.69 7.81
CA PRO A 38 16.08 13.16 8.11
C PRO A 38 15.98 13.65 9.56
N PRO A 39 15.23 14.73 9.84
CA PRO A 39 14.99 15.15 11.20
C PRO A 39 14.14 14.11 11.95
N LEU A 40 14.38 13.98 13.24
CA LEU A 40 13.50 13.20 14.11
C LEU A 40 12.11 13.86 14.12
N VAL A 41 11.06 13.08 13.83
CA VAL A 41 9.67 13.51 13.95
C VAL A 41 9.13 13.05 15.30
N THR A 42 8.68 14.01 16.10
CA THR A 42 8.04 13.76 17.38
C THR A 42 6.51 13.82 17.25
N LYS A 43 5.80 13.33 18.27
CA LYS A 43 4.33 13.37 18.30
C LYS A 43 3.78 14.79 18.15
N ASP A 44 4.50 15.78 18.66
CA ASP A 44 4.09 17.19 18.65
C ASP A 44 4.24 17.86 17.27
N ASP A 45 5.02 17.25 16.38
CA ASP A 45 5.22 17.72 15.00
C ASP A 45 4.06 17.31 14.06
N VAL A 46 3.12 16.49 14.54
CA VAL A 46 2.05 15.90 13.72
C VAL A 46 0.67 16.38 14.18
N GLN A 47 -0.20 16.64 13.21
CA GLN A 47 -1.61 16.96 13.46
C GLN A 47 -2.50 15.93 12.77
N LEU A 48 -3.35 15.27 13.54
CA LEU A 48 -4.38 14.36 13.02
C LEU A 48 -5.69 15.12 12.84
N PHE A 49 -6.30 14.98 11.67
CA PHE A 49 -7.63 15.50 11.39
C PHE A 49 -8.56 14.35 11.00
N LEU A 50 -9.67 14.22 11.73
CA LEU A 50 -10.76 13.31 11.40
C LEU A 50 -11.99 14.15 11.10
N ASN A 51 -12.60 13.99 9.92
CA ASN A 51 -13.75 14.80 9.50
C ASN A 51 -13.53 16.33 9.63
N LYS A 52 -12.32 16.79 9.32
CA LYS A 52 -11.86 18.19 9.47
C LYS A 52 -11.71 18.69 10.91
N GLU A 53 -11.94 17.85 11.91
CA GLU A 53 -11.73 18.16 13.32
C GLU A 53 -10.36 17.65 13.78
N ARG A 54 -9.60 18.51 14.47
CA ARG A 54 -8.30 18.13 15.02
C ARG A 54 -8.50 17.14 16.16
N THR A 55 -7.89 15.96 16.05
CA THR A 55 -7.99 14.87 17.02
C THR A 55 -6.61 14.53 17.59
N GLN A 56 -6.56 13.85 18.74
CA GLN A 56 -5.32 13.40 19.35
C GLN A 56 -4.77 12.15 18.66
N VAL A 57 -3.46 12.12 18.46
CA VAL A 57 -2.73 10.89 18.11
C VAL A 57 -2.69 10.01 19.37
N ALA A 58 -3.23 8.79 19.28
CA ALA A 58 -3.35 7.89 20.44
C ALA A 58 -1.98 7.41 20.95
N ASP A 59 -1.11 6.97 20.04
CA ASP A 59 0.22 6.43 20.35
C ASP A 59 1.26 6.93 19.32
N TRP A 60 2.51 7.07 19.75
CA TRP A 60 3.64 7.46 18.90
C TRP A 60 4.87 6.64 19.25
N LYS A 61 5.35 5.88 18.28
CA LYS A 61 6.54 5.03 18.43
C LYS A 61 7.39 5.12 17.18
N HIS A 62 8.71 5.00 17.37
CA HIS A 62 9.60 4.81 16.24
C HIS A 62 9.27 3.47 15.56
N GLY A 63 9.08 3.50 14.24
CA GLY A 63 8.83 2.29 13.48
C GLY A 63 10.11 1.47 13.39
N GLU A 64 10.14 0.30 14.00
CA GLU A 64 11.24 -0.67 13.80
C GLU A 64 11.22 -1.29 12.39
N ARG A 65 10.09 -1.12 11.68
CA ARG A 65 9.79 -1.75 10.39
C ARG A 65 9.36 -0.70 9.37
N LEU A 66 9.86 -0.84 8.16
CA LEU A 66 9.41 -0.06 7.00
C LEU A 66 8.34 -0.86 6.26
N TYR A 67 7.20 -0.23 5.95
CA TYR A 67 6.20 -0.81 5.05
C TYR A 67 6.26 -0.06 3.71
N LEU A 68 6.81 -0.73 2.70
CA LEU A 68 7.03 -0.18 1.37
C LEU A 68 5.96 -0.71 0.40
N ALA A 69 5.03 0.16 0.00
CA ALA A 69 4.04 -0.17 -1.02
C ALA A 69 4.52 0.30 -2.39
N VAL A 70 4.63 -0.63 -3.33
CA VAL A 70 5.08 -0.37 -4.71
C VAL A 70 3.91 -0.57 -5.65
N LEU A 71 3.60 0.47 -6.43
CA LEU A 71 2.60 0.44 -7.49
C LEU A 71 3.31 0.57 -8.84
N ILE A 72 3.18 -0.45 -9.69
CA ILE A 72 3.79 -0.48 -11.01
C ILE A 72 2.71 -0.28 -12.07
N ASP A 73 2.85 0.76 -12.87
CA ASP A 73 2.04 0.93 -14.06
C ASP A 73 2.72 0.22 -15.24
N ASP A 74 2.23 -0.98 -15.57
CA ASP A 74 2.74 -1.80 -16.68
C ASP A 74 2.13 -1.42 -18.03
N SER A 75 1.27 -0.39 -18.09
CA SER A 75 0.50 -0.05 -19.28
C SER A 75 1.22 0.85 -20.29
N LEU A 76 2.39 1.40 -19.96
CA LEU A 76 2.95 2.54 -20.70
C LEU A 76 4.26 2.34 -21.48
N ASP A 77 5.08 1.31 -21.24
CA ASP A 77 6.25 1.07 -22.11
C ASP A 77 6.91 -0.31 -21.90
N SER A 78 7.40 -0.91 -22.97
CA SER A 78 8.37 -2.03 -22.97
C SER A 78 9.66 -1.73 -22.19
N GLY A 79 10.00 -0.45 -21.99
CA GLY A 79 11.17 -0.02 -21.22
C GLY A 79 11.16 -0.45 -19.75
N ILE A 80 9.99 -0.70 -19.15
CA ILE A 80 9.87 -1.20 -17.77
C ILE A 80 10.46 -2.61 -17.61
N ALA A 81 10.40 -3.44 -18.65
CA ALA A 81 10.99 -4.77 -18.61
C ALA A 81 12.51 -4.72 -18.36
N ASN A 82 13.18 -3.66 -18.86
CA ASN A 82 14.62 -3.47 -18.65
C ASN A 82 14.97 -3.06 -17.22
N GLN A 83 14.01 -2.52 -16.46
CA GLN A 83 14.18 -2.10 -15.07
C GLN A 83 13.82 -3.21 -14.07
N TRP A 84 13.29 -4.35 -14.54
CA TRP A 84 12.85 -5.43 -13.65
C TRP A 84 14.02 -6.03 -12.86
N SER A 85 15.20 -6.16 -13.46
CA SER A 85 16.39 -6.63 -12.74
C SER A 85 16.77 -5.69 -11.60
N ASP A 86 16.73 -4.38 -11.85
CA ASP A 86 17.12 -3.37 -10.87
C ASP A 86 16.08 -3.25 -9.76
N LEU A 87 14.79 -3.38 -10.08
CA LEU A 87 13.72 -3.41 -9.08
C LEU A 87 13.86 -4.60 -8.13
N LYS A 88 14.14 -5.79 -8.67
CA LYS A 88 14.38 -6.98 -7.84
C LYS A 88 15.60 -6.82 -6.95
N ALA A 89 16.70 -6.27 -7.48
CA ALA A 89 17.88 -5.95 -6.69
C ALA A 89 17.58 -4.92 -5.60
N PHE A 90 16.72 -3.94 -5.88
CA PHE A 90 16.27 -2.95 -4.91
C PHE A 90 15.42 -3.57 -3.79
N PHE A 91 14.51 -4.50 -4.10
CA PHE A 91 13.74 -5.22 -3.08
C PHE A 91 14.63 -6.12 -2.22
N ALA A 92 15.50 -6.91 -2.84
CA ALA A 92 16.44 -7.77 -2.13
C ALA A 92 17.48 -6.99 -1.30
N GLY A 93 17.75 -5.74 -1.67
CA GLY A 93 18.66 -4.85 -0.92
C GLY A 93 18.00 -4.14 0.26
N GLN A 94 16.70 -4.30 0.50
CA GLN A 94 16.05 -3.72 1.66
C GLN A 94 16.50 -4.42 2.96
N PRO A 95 16.53 -3.71 4.10
CA PRO A 95 16.74 -4.36 5.39
C PRO A 95 15.66 -5.41 5.69
N ASP A 96 15.99 -6.48 6.42
CA ASP A 96 15.08 -7.58 6.81
C ASP A 96 13.83 -7.11 7.59
N THR A 97 13.87 -5.90 8.17
CA THR A 97 12.73 -5.28 8.85
C THR A 97 11.74 -4.60 7.89
N THR A 98 12.02 -4.62 6.59
CA THR A 98 11.17 -4.03 5.54
C THR A 98 10.16 -5.03 5.03
N TYR A 99 8.90 -4.61 5.01
CA TYR A 99 7.78 -5.34 4.43
C TYR A 99 7.42 -4.67 3.12
N ILE A 100 7.37 -5.45 2.04
CA ILE A 100 7.11 -4.95 0.69
C ILE A 100 5.77 -5.49 0.22
N SER A 101 4.91 -4.63 -0.31
CA SER A 101 3.71 -5.02 -1.06
C SER A 101 3.83 -4.56 -2.50
N LEU A 102 3.37 -5.37 -3.45
CA LEU A 102 3.40 -5.05 -4.87
C LEU A 102 1.99 -5.05 -5.46
N ALA A 103 1.65 -3.99 -6.16
CA ALA A 103 0.42 -3.88 -6.94
C ALA A 103 0.71 -3.37 -8.36
N TYR A 104 -0.14 -3.77 -9.32
CA TYR A 104 -0.10 -3.26 -10.69
C TYR A 104 -1.25 -2.31 -10.94
N ALA A 105 -0.98 -1.16 -11.55
CA ALA A 105 -2.00 -0.25 -12.03
C ALA A 105 -2.52 -0.73 -13.39
N ARG A 106 -3.79 -1.15 -13.45
CA ARG A 106 -4.46 -1.60 -14.68
C ARG A 106 -5.80 -0.91 -14.83
N ASN A 107 -5.99 -0.22 -15.96
CA ASN A 107 -7.23 0.49 -16.28
C ASN A 107 -7.72 1.42 -15.15
N GLY A 108 -6.78 2.13 -14.51
CA GLY A 108 -7.08 3.04 -13.40
C GLY A 108 -7.38 2.36 -12.07
N THR A 109 -7.17 1.05 -11.95
CA THR A 109 -7.34 0.28 -10.70
C THR A 109 -6.01 -0.33 -10.24
N ALA A 110 -5.74 -0.32 -8.95
CA ALA A 110 -4.60 -1.05 -8.38
C ALA A 110 -5.00 -2.51 -8.12
N MET A 111 -4.35 -3.44 -8.81
CA MET A 111 -4.49 -4.88 -8.61
C MET A 111 -3.36 -5.38 -7.72
N LEU A 112 -3.68 -5.82 -6.50
CA LEU A 112 -2.70 -6.38 -5.59
C LEU A 112 -2.12 -7.68 -6.17
N ALA A 113 -0.79 -7.74 -6.32
CA ALA A 113 -0.07 -8.94 -6.75
C ALA A 113 0.53 -9.68 -5.56
N GLN A 114 1.07 -8.94 -4.59
CA GLN A 114 1.65 -9.46 -3.36
C GLN A 114 1.27 -8.54 -2.20
N ASP A 115 0.65 -9.09 -1.17
CA ASP A 115 0.41 -8.37 0.09
C ASP A 115 1.74 -8.18 0.85
N PHE A 116 1.75 -7.32 1.86
CA PHE A 116 2.96 -7.04 2.64
C PHE A 116 3.64 -8.31 3.13
N THR A 117 4.88 -8.50 2.70
CA THR A 117 5.74 -9.61 3.11
C THR A 117 7.14 -9.12 3.42
N ASN A 118 7.81 -9.72 4.41
CA ASN A 118 9.23 -9.53 4.67
C ASN A 118 10.11 -10.55 3.96
N ASP A 119 9.49 -11.48 3.21
CA ASP A 119 10.19 -12.29 2.22
C ASP A 119 10.35 -11.45 0.95
N HIS A 120 11.53 -10.86 0.77
CA HIS A 120 11.80 -9.96 -0.35
C HIS A 120 11.86 -10.68 -1.69
N GLU A 121 12.07 -12.00 -1.71
CA GLU A 121 12.00 -12.80 -2.93
C GLU A 121 10.55 -12.98 -3.39
N LEU A 122 9.61 -13.13 -2.45
CA LEU A 122 8.17 -13.19 -2.78
C LEU A 122 7.60 -11.86 -3.29
N ALA A 123 8.22 -10.73 -2.92
CA ALA A 123 7.79 -9.41 -3.38
C ALA A 123 8.34 -9.01 -4.78
N ALA A 124 9.35 -9.73 -5.28
CA ALA A 124 10.19 -9.38 -6.44
C ALA A 124 9.77 -10.01 -7.78
#